data_AF-A0A1S2MCS8-F1
#
_entry.id   AF-A0A1S2MCS8-F1
#
_cell.length_a   1.000
_cell.length_b   1.000
_cell.length_c   1.000
_cell.angle_alpha   90.00
_cell.angle_beta   90.00
_cell.angle_gamma   90.00
#
_symmetry.space_group_name_H-M   'P 1'
#
loop_
_entity.id
_entity.type
_entity.pdbx_description
1 polymer ?
#
loop_
_entity_poly.entity_id
_entity_poly.type
_entity_poly.pdbx_seq_one_letter_code
_entity_poly.pdbx_strand_id
1 'polypeptide(L)'
;MRTKNVVQSIVLCEGATEDFQPVEIIERFTQHNHSVTVLVQIDQKEETTVRYHWYIQSEPKHPVAVYDIPLKYTKNKTRYVTNTLGIQYLFNNETINVFQPWFVLVEIDRVLYKVEFEIYESTEYHQEHTFTTNSHPSAYDFKV
;
A
#
# COMPACT_ATOMS: atom_id res chain seq x y z
N MET A 1 -11.44 28.46 18.68
CA MET A 1 -10.07 27.89 18.85
C MET A 1 -9.47 27.66 17.47
N ARG A 2 -8.14 27.74 17.30
CA ARG A 2 -7.48 27.15 16.13
C ARG A 2 -7.25 25.67 16.43
N THR A 3 -7.74 24.78 15.58
CA THR A 3 -7.33 23.37 15.59
C THR A 3 -5.84 23.34 15.28
N LYS A 4 -5.02 22.92 16.24
CA LYS A 4 -3.61 22.58 15.97
C LYS A 4 -3.65 21.41 14.99
N ASN A 5 -2.90 21.45 13.88
CA ASN A 5 -2.74 20.23 13.09
C ASN A 5 -1.88 19.25 13.91
N VAL A 6 -2.44 18.07 14.15
CA VAL A 6 -1.84 17.03 15.01
C VAL A 6 -1.12 15.98 14.17
N VAL A 7 -1.43 15.86 12.88
CA VAL A 7 -0.71 14.98 11.94
C VAL A 7 0.45 15.75 11.30
N GLN A 8 1.64 15.15 11.31
CA GLN A 8 2.85 15.69 10.67
C GLN A 8 3.04 15.13 9.27
N SER A 9 2.76 13.85 9.07
CA SER A 9 2.78 13.18 7.77
C SER A 9 1.85 11.97 7.76
N ILE A 10 1.40 11.62 6.57
CA ILE A 10 0.85 10.29 6.25
C ILE A 10 1.63 9.82 5.02
N VAL A 11 2.13 8.60 5.07
CA VAL A 11 2.93 7.98 4.00
C VAL A 11 2.28 6.65 3.66
N LEU A 12 2.12 6.38 2.37
CA LEU A 12 1.72 5.08 1.86
C LEU A 12 2.97 4.29 1.44
N CYS A 13 3.02 3.02 1.82
CA CYS A 13 4.15 2.14 1.58
C CYS A 13 3.72 0.67 1.52
N GLU A 14 4.57 -0.24 1.04
CA GLU A 14 4.25 -1.68 1.15
C GLU A 14 4.26 -2.14 2.62
N GLY A 15 5.28 -1.72 3.36
CA GLY A 15 5.46 -2.02 4.78
C GLY A 15 6.25 -0.94 5.53
N ALA A 16 6.42 -1.11 6.83
CA ALA A 16 7.24 -0.25 7.68
C ALA A 16 8.15 -1.08 8.60
N THR A 17 9.32 -0.54 8.94
CA THR A 17 10.29 -1.15 9.87
C THR A 17 9.88 -0.97 11.33
N GLU A 18 10.57 -1.65 12.25
CA GLU A 18 10.38 -1.47 13.71
C GLU A 18 10.67 -0.02 14.16
N ASP A 19 11.60 0.67 13.48
CA ASP A 19 11.90 2.10 13.65
C ASP A 19 10.92 3.03 12.89
N PHE A 20 9.78 2.51 12.45
CA PHE A 20 8.73 3.21 11.70
C PHE A 20 9.22 3.94 10.45
N GLN A 21 10.21 3.38 9.74
CA GLN A 21 10.61 3.86 8.41
C GLN A 21 9.81 3.11 7.34
N PRO A 22 9.32 3.76 6.27
CA PRO A 22 8.68 3.06 5.17
C PRO A 22 9.71 2.19 4.43
N VAL A 23 9.33 0.95 4.10
CA VAL A 23 10.21 0.01 3.36
C VAL A 23 10.35 0.43 1.90
N GLU A 24 9.24 0.78 1.27
CA GLU A 24 9.19 1.40 -0.07
C GLU A 24 7.95 2.30 -0.13
N ILE A 25 8.10 3.55 -0.61
CA ILE A 25 6.99 4.51 -0.71
C ILE A 25 6.35 4.38 -2.10
N ILE A 26 5.14 3.83 -2.15
CA ILE A 26 4.42 3.53 -3.38
C ILE A 26 2.93 3.86 -3.24
N GLU A 27 2.36 4.42 -4.32
CA GLU A 27 0.93 4.74 -4.47
C GLU A 27 0.23 3.79 -5.45
N ARG A 28 0.99 2.87 -6.06
CA ARG A 28 0.53 1.87 -7.03
C ARG A 28 1.03 0.51 -6.63
N PHE A 29 0.10 -0.43 -6.52
CA PHE A 29 0.33 -1.79 -6.06
C PHE A 29 -0.11 -2.79 -7.12
N THR A 30 0.43 -4.00 -7.04
CA THR A 30 0.13 -5.11 -7.94
C THR A 30 -0.12 -6.38 -7.14
N GLN A 31 -0.50 -7.45 -7.83
CA GLN A 31 -0.58 -8.81 -7.26
C GLN A 31 0.75 -9.34 -6.66
N HIS A 32 1.89 -8.69 -6.95
CA HIS A 32 3.20 -9.07 -6.40
C HIS A 32 3.51 -8.37 -5.07
N ASN A 33 2.81 -7.28 -4.73
CA ASN A 33 2.95 -6.59 -3.46
C ASN A 33 2.06 -7.28 -2.42
N HIS A 34 2.60 -7.60 -1.24
CA HIS A 34 1.87 -8.36 -0.23
C HIS A 34 0.81 -7.53 0.49
N SER A 35 1.05 -6.23 0.65
CA SER A 35 0.21 -5.33 1.44
C SER A 35 0.31 -3.85 1.06
N VAL A 36 -0.73 -3.10 1.44
CA VAL A 36 -0.73 -1.64 1.46
C VAL A 36 -0.67 -1.18 2.93
N THR A 37 0.35 -0.42 3.29
CA THR A 37 0.58 0.09 4.65
C THR A 37 0.45 1.62 4.69
N VAL A 38 -0.27 2.13 5.68
CA VAL A 38 -0.44 3.57 5.95
C VAL A 38 0.33 3.91 7.22
N LEU A 39 1.47 4.56 7.08
CA LEU A 39 2.29 5.08 8.17
C LEU A 39 1.85 6.53 8.49
N VAL A 40 1.48 6.79 9.75
CA VAL A 40 1.03 8.11 10.21
C VAL A 40 1.97 8.63 11.30
N GLN A 41 2.49 9.84 11.13
CA GLN A 41 3.30 10.55 12.13
C GLN A 41 2.47 11.64 12.83
N ILE A 42 2.51 11.66 14.17
CA ILE A 42 1.57 12.41 15.00
C ILE A 42 2.32 13.22 16.08
N ASP A 43 1.92 14.47 16.28
CA ASP A 43 2.50 15.45 17.22
C ASP A 43 1.63 15.68 18.46
N GLN A 44 1.19 14.60 19.15
CA GLN A 44 0.46 14.69 20.42
C GLN A 44 0.95 13.68 21.45
N LYS A 45 0.78 14.01 22.74
CA LYS A 45 1.13 13.18 23.90
C LYS A 45 -0.07 12.48 24.51
N GLU A 46 -1.22 13.09 24.30
CA GLU A 46 -2.54 12.79 24.81
C GLU A 46 -3.03 11.40 24.35
N GLU A 47 -4.09 10.91 24.99
CA GLU A 47 -4.76 9.67 24.57
C GLU A 47 -5.70 9.97 23.41
N THR A 48 -5.55 9.23 22.30
CA THR A 48 -6.37 9.34 21.10
C THR A 48 -6.63 7.94 20.52
N THR A 49 -7.50 7.83 19.53
CA THR A 49 -7.63 6.66 18.67
C THR A 49 -7.44 7.09 17.24
N VAL A 50 -6.55 6.41 16.51
CA VAL A 50 -6.45 6.56 15.06
C VAL A 50 -7.32 5.49 14.42
N ARG A 51 -8.35 5.92 13.69
CA ARG A 51 -9.21 5.01 12.94
C ARG A 51 -8.88 5.06 11.45
N TYR A 52 -8.76 3.90 10.85
CA TYR A 52 -8.50 3.73 9.42
C TYR A 52 -9.76 3.13 8.79
N HIS A 53 -10.36 3.83 7.83
CA HIS A 53 -11.49 3.36 7.04
C HIS A 53 -11.01 3.09 5.61
N TRP A 54 -10.97 1.84 5.17
CA TRP A 54 -10.49 1.45 3.83
C TRP A 54 -11.65 1.33 2.85
N TYR A 55 -11.52 1.88 1.65
CA TYR A 55 -12.56 1.94 0.64
C TYR A 55 -12.04 1.63 -0.75
N ILE A 56 -12.94 1.07 -1.56
CA ILE A 56 -12.83 1.01 -3.02
C ILE A 56 -13.47 2.29 -3.58
N GLN A 57 -12.83 2.94 -4.57
CA GLN A 57 -13.33 4.22 -5.11
C GLN A 57 -14.69 4.08 -5.84
N SER A 58 -15.05 2.88 -6.33
CA SER A 58 -16.39 2.59 -6.88
C SER A 58 -17.49 2.51 -5.83
N GLU A 59 -17.16 2.18 -4.58
CA GLU A 59 -18.12 1.93 -3.49
C GLU A 59 -17.88 2.80 -2.24
N PRO A 60 -17.72 4.15 -2.38
CA PRO A 60 -17.24 5.05 -1.33
C PRO A 60 -18.22 5.23 -0.15
N LYS A 61 -19.35 4.52 -0.14
CA LYS A 61 -20.36 4.51 0.94
C LYS A 61 -20.11 3.41 1.97
N HIS A 62 -19.37 2.37 1.61
CA HIS A 62 -19.19 1.18 2.43
C HIS A 62 -17.69 0.87 2.56
N PRO A 63 -17.09 0.99 3.76
CA PRO A 63 -15.69 0.63 3.94
C PRO A 63 -15.55 -0.90 3.86
N VAL A 64 -14.53 -1.37 3.13
CA VAL A 64 -14.12 -2.78 3.06
C VAL A 64 -13.61 -3.26 4.42
N ALA A 65 -12.92 -2.38 5.16
CA ALA A 65 -12.44 -2.64 6.51
C ALA A 65 -12.37 -1.34 7.32
N VAL A 66 -12.58 -1.44 8.64
CA VAL A 66 -12.38 -0.35 9.59
C VAL A 66 -11.53 -0.87 10.76
N TYR A 67 -10.46 -0.14 11.12
CA TYR A 67 -9.55 -0.50 12.20
C TYR A 67 -9.36 0.66 13.17
N ASP A 68 -9.55 0.41 14.47
CA ASP A 68 -9.32 1.38 15.55
C ASP A 68 -8.01 1.05 16.28
N ILE A 69 -7.03 1.96 16.24
CA ILE A 69 -5.74 1.80 16.93
C ILE A 69 -5.67 2.79 18.12
N PRO A 70 -5.85 2.32 19.37
CA PRO A 70 -5.84 3.19 20.55
C PRO A 70 -4.41 3.56 20.96
N LEU A 71 -4.15 4.86 21.06
CA LEU A 71 -2.85 5.45 21.31
C LEU A 71 -2.77 6.05 22.73
N LYS A 72 -2.48 5.19 23.72
CA LYS A 72 -2.28 5.54 25.14
C LYS A 72 -1.30 6.70 25.37
N TYR A 73 -1.41 7.40 26.50
CA TYR A 73 -0.56 8.56 26.82
C TYR A 73 0.94 8.25 26.74
N THR A 74 1.74 9.23 26.28
CA THR A 74 3.21 9.12 26.24
C THR A 74 3.92 10.43 26.57
N LYS A 75 5.14 10.33 27.11
CA LYS A 75 6.02 11.48 27.35
C LYS A 75 6.61 12.04 26.06
N ASN A 76 6.75 11.20 25.02
CA ASN A 76 7.27 11.58 23.71
C ASN A 76 6.23 12.39 22.94
N LYS A 77 6.65 13.45 22.24
CA LYS A 77 5.73 14.34 21.52
C LYS A 77 5.41 13.83 20.12
N THR A 78 6.40 13.26 19.43
CA THR A 78 6.22 12.56 18.16
C THR A 78 5.85 11.11 18.42
N ARG A 79 4.89 10.60 17.66
CA ARG A 79 4.40 9.22 17.68
C ARG A 79 4.26 8.73 16.25
N TYR A 80 4.38 7.42 16.07
CA TYR A 80 4.08 6.74 14.81
C TYR A 80 3.01 5.68 15.05
N VAL A 81 2.21 5.42 14.03
CA VAL A 81 1.23 4.34 14.00
C VAL A 81 1.02 3.88 12.56
N THR A 82 0.86 2.57 12.39
CA THR A 82 0.69 1.92 11.10
C THR A 82 -0.60 1.12 11.07
N ASN A 83 -1.24 1.07 9.91
CA ASN A 83 -2.26 0.08 9.62
C ASN A 83 -2.04 -0.49 8.21
N THR A 84 -2.28 -1.79 8.05
CA THR A 84 -1.84 -2.55 6.88
C THR A 84 -2.98 -3.40 6.36
N LEU A 85 -3.35 -3.19 5.10
CA LEU A 85 -4.31 -4.00 4.35
C LEU A 85 -3.53 -5.05 3.55
N GLY A 86 -3.70 -6.34 3.91
CA GLY A 86 -3.06 -7.45 3.20
C GLY A 86 -3.76 -7.76 1.88
N ILE A 87 -3.42 -7.04 0.81
CA ILE A 87 -4.10 -7.14 -0.48
C ILE A 87 -4.01 -8.53 -1.11
N GLN A 88 -2.96 -9.30 -0.79
CA GLN A 88 -2.83 -10.71 -1.19
C GLN A 88 -4.04 -11.59 -0.84
N TYR A 89 -4.79 -11.27 0.22
CA TYR A 89 -6.00 -12.00 0.61
C TYR A 89 -7.24 -11.57 -0.18
N LEU A 90 -7.22 -10.39 -0.80
CA LEU A 90 -8.34 -9.84 -1.56
C LEU A 90 -8.43 -10.46 -2.96
N PHE A 91 -7.29 -10.77 -3.61
CA PHE A 91 -7.28 -11.39 -4.94
C PHE A 91 -7.95 -12.77 -4.98
N ASN A 92 -8.06 -13.46 -3.84
CA ASN A 92 -8.75 -14.74 -3.70
C ASN A 92 -10.27 -14.59 -3.44
N ASN A 93 -10.82 -13.36 -3.45
CA ASN A 93 -12.22 -13.08 -3.16
C ASN A 93 -12.98 -12.60 -4.41
N GLU A 94 -13.67 -13.53 -5.07
CA GLU A 94 -14.49 -13.29 -6.28
C GLU A 94 -15.57 -12.19 -6.12
N THR A 95 -15.92 -11.81 -4.88
CA THR A 95 -16.92 -10.75 -4.62
C THR A 95 -16.36 -9.33 -4.68
N ILE A 96 -15.04 -9.14 -4.74
CA ILE A 96 -14.39 -7.83 -4.74
C ILE A 96 -13.53 -7.68 -6.00
N ASN A 97 -13.87 -6.72 -6.87
CA ASN A 97 -12.91 -6.28 -7.88
C ASN A 97 -11.78 -5.50 -7.20
N VAL A 98 -10.61 -6.13 -7.07
CA VAL A 98 -9.44 -5.53 -6.43
C VAL A 98 -8.74 -4.53 -7.35
N PHE A 99 -8.73 -4.78 -8.67
CA PHE A 99 -7.95 -4.04 -9.66
C PHE A 99 -8.64 -2.75 -10.11
N GLN A 100 -8.56 -1.72 -9.27
CA GLN A 100 -9.11 -0.38 -9.49
C GLN A 100 -8.50 0.64 -8.51
N PRO A 101 -8.89 1.93 -8.53
CA PRO A 101 -8.53 2.89 -7.49
C PRO A 101 -9.20 2.60 -6.14
N TRP A 102 -8.45 2.86 -5.07
CA TRP A 102 -8.82 2.71 -3.66
C TRP A 102 -8.52 4.00 -2.91
N PHE A 103 -9.04 4.09 -1.68
CA PHE A 103 -8.60 5.09 -0.73
C PHE A 103 -8.72 4.63 0.71
N VAL A 104 -8.01 5.33 1.59
CA VAL A 104 -8.13 5.20 3.04
C VAL A 104 -8.46 6.58 3.63
N LEU A 105 -9.42 6.61 4.55
CA LEU A 105 -9.63 7.76 5.44
C LEU A 105 -8.96 7.46 6.77
N VAL A 106 -7.97 8.27 7.13
CA VAL A 106 -7.38 8.29 8.46
C VAL A 106 -8.14 9.32 9.30
N GLU A 107 -8.80 8.88 10.36
CA GLU A 107 -9.56 9.71 11.30
C GLU A 107 -8.77 9.85 12.61
N ILE A 108 -8.45 11.09 12.99
CA ILE A 108 -7.78 11.43 14.25
C ILE A 108 -8.48 12.64 14.85
N ASP A 109 -8.99 12.51 16.08
CA ASP A 109 -9.68 13.58 16.82
C ASP A 109 -10.79 14.29 16.01
N ARG A 110 -11.53 13.50 15.19
CA ARG A 110 -12.57 13.90 14.22
C ARG A 110 -12.07 14.68 12.99
N VAL A 111 -10.77 14.78 12.77
CA VAL A 111 -10.19 15.26 11.51
C VAL A 111 -9.95 14.06 10.59
N LEU A 112 -10.44 14.14 9.35
CA LEU A 112 -10.28 13.13 8.32
C LEU A 112 -9.21 13.54 7.31
N TYR A 113 -8.31 12.62 6.98
CA TYR A 113 -7.31 12.75 5.93
C TYR A 113 -7.53 11.63 4.92
N LYS A 114 -7.74 11.97 3.64
CA LYS A 114 -7.83 10.99 2.55
C LYS A 114 -6.44 10.74 1.97
N VAL A 115 -6.07 9.48 1.81
CA VAL A 115 -4.95 9.05 0.94
C VAL A 115 -5.54 8.12 -0.12
N GLU A 116 -5.21 8.37 -1.38
CA GLU A 116 -5.68 7.61 -2.54
C GLU A 116 -4.54 6.71 -3.06
N PHE A 117 -4.89 5.56 -3.62
CA PHE A 117 -3.93 4.63 -4.22
C PHE A 117 -4.62 3.75 -5.27
N GLU A 118 -3.84 2.99 -6.02
CA GLU A 118 -4.36 2.16 -7.10
C GLU A 118 -3.78 0.74 -7.00
N ILE A 119 -4.62 -0.28 -7.20
CA ILE A 119 -4.15 -1.67 -7.36
C ILE A 119 -4.39 -2.07 -8.82
N TYR A 120 -3.38 -2.60 -9.48
CA TYR A 120 -3.40 -2.98 -10.89
C TYR A 120 -3.06 -4.46 -11.08
N GLU A 121 -3.61 -5.06 -12.13
CA GLU A 121 -3.14 -6.34 -12.64
C GLU A 121 -1.75 -6.15 -13.24
N SER A 122 -0.79 -7.02 -12.88
CA SER A 122 0.56 -6.93 -13.42
C SER A 122 0.58 -7.55 -14.80
N THR A 123 0.63 -6.71 -15.84
CA THR A 123 0.91 -7.16 -17.20
C THR A 123 2.40 -7.50 -17.32
N GLU A 124 2.81 -8.64 -16.75
CA GLU A 124 4.10 -9.25 -17.05
C GLU A 124 4.15 -9.57 -18.54
N TYR A 125 4.72 -8.66 -19.33
CA TYR A 125 5.21 -9.00 -20.65
C TYR A 125 6.27 -10.08 -20.47
N HIS A 126 5.92 -11.33 -20.77
CA HIS A 126 6.89 -12.37 -21.09
C HIS A 126 7.68 -11.92 -22.32
N GLN A 127 8.72 -11.11 -22.10
CA GLN A 127 9.88 -11.10 -22.97
C GLN A 127 10.51 -12.48 -22.82
N GLU A 128 10.09 -13.41 -23.68
CA GLU A 128 10.84 -14.62 -23.93
C GLU A 128 12.27 -14.20 -24.29
N HIS A 129 13.19 -14.34 -23.34
CA HIS A 129 14.61 -14.36 -23.63
C HIS A 129 14.88 -15.60 -24.47
N THR A 130 14.63 -15.45 -25.77
CA THR A 130 15.06 -16.33 -26.84
C THR A 130 16.59 -16.28 -26.85
N PHE A 131 17.18 -17.05 -25.94
CA PHE A 131 18.57 -17.48 -26.05
C PHE A 131 18.69 -18.20 -27.39
N THR A 132 19.13 -17.45 -28.40
CA THR A 132 19.60 -17.98 -29.67
C THR A 132 20.85 -18.79 -29.37
N THR A 133 20.65 -20.03 -28.96
CA THR A 133 21.67 -21.06 -28.94
C THR A 133 22.13 -21.21 -30.38
N ASN A 134 23.32 -20.67 -30.66
CA ASN A 134 23.97 -20.79 -31.97
C ASN A 134 24.31 -22.26 -32.22
N SER A 135 23.34 -23.02 -32.69
CA SER A 135 23.48 -24.39 -33.16
C SER A 135 24.49 -24.44 -34.31
N HIS A 136 25.24 -25.53 -34.36
CA HIS A 136 26.46 -25.69 -35.17
C HIS A 136 26.41 -25.10 -36.59
N PRO A 137 27.52 -24.50 -37.08
CA PRO A 137 27.72 -24.37 -38.52
C PRO A 137 27.76 -25.78 -39.13
N SER A 138 26.85 -26.04 -40.08
CA SER A 138 26.82 -27.31 -40.83
C SER A 138 28.10 -27.47 -41.66
N ALA A 139 28.66 -28.68 -41.65
CA ALA A 139 29.64 -29.09 -42.65
C ALA A 139 28.94 -29.67 -43.90
N TYR A 140 29.66 -29.68 -45.04
CA TYR A 140 29.24 -30.22 -46.37
C TYR A 140 28.08 -29.43 -47.05
N ASP A 141 28.05 -29.19 -48.37
CA ASP A 141 29.01 -29.32 -49.49
C ASP A 141 28.54 -28.38 -50.64
N PHE A 142 29.11 -28.22 -51.86
CA PHE A 142 30.18 -28.93 -52.59
C PHE A 142 30.88 -28.01 -53.63
N LYS A 143 31.98 -28.53 -54.20
CA LYS A 143 32.63 -28.26 -55.52
C LYS A 143 32.06 -27.19 -56.49
N VAL A 144 33.01 -26.44 -57.08
CA VAL A 144 33.31 -26.52 -58.53
C VAL A 144 34.79 -26.87 -58.68
#